data_AF-A0A2G2I428-F1
#
_entry.id   AF-A0A2G2I428-F1
#
_cell.length_a   1.000
_cell.length_b   1.000
_cell.length_c   1.000
_cell.angle_alpha   90.00
_cell.angle_beta   90.00
_cell.angle_gamma   90.00
#
_symmetry.space_group_name_H-M   'P 1'
#
loop_
_entity.id
_entity.type
_entity.pdbx_description
1 polymer ?
#
loop_
_entity_poly.entity_id
_entity_poly.type
_entity_poly.pdbx_seq_one_letter_code
_entity_poly.pdbx_strand_id
1 'polypeptide(L)'
;MNNLNFKNDELFCDVRKHKVLSAKPSLNEKVIREWFFHQRERTNIYYKKEVLKQPPVWTSDPVLEKYKFVNTKRTWDRQTKWLLINVINNSNISYRDKLLNCFLFRVLNKGETLDFLGGPIIFSNLTLSEIDTKIREKLAFKEAEDPNYVFFSAAYILGGPKVNFGKYIEKKENNIEPNMVIRMIKFIFYNQEDILKGIEKSNNQKDIYDHLCTFNGIGKFLAYQIFIDFTYISNFPFTEHHFVISGPGCERGINWLFQDRDGMTSEECLFWFTLNQFKIAEQYNELWDMDLLFNFLPQEERSYTLMDMENSGACEIDKRCRTIFNQKRPKQIYRYDKI
;
A
#
# COMPACT_ATOMS: atom_id res chain seq x y z
N MET A 1 23.30 -11.22 -7.70
CA MET A 1 22.35 -11.17 -6.57
C MET A 1 23.03 -10.36 -5.48
N ASN A 2 22.90 -9.03 -5.55
CA ASN A 2 23.48 -8.13 -4.55
C ASN A 2 22.78 -8.38 -3.21
N ASN A 3 23.54 -8.30 -2.12
CA ASN A 3 23.09 -8.45 -0.73
C ASN A 3 21.90 -7.52 -0.42
N LEU A 4 20.69 -7.96 -0.76
CA LEU A 4 19.47 -7.44 -0.17
C LEU A 4 19.54 -7.82 1.30
N ASN A 5 19.75 -6.84 2.17
CA ASN A 5 19.64 -7.02 3.60
C ASN A 5 18.16 -7.29 3.91
N PHE A 6 17.75 -8.56 3.86
CA PHE A 6 16.40 -9.02 4.18
C PHE A 6 16.08 -8.91 5.69
N LYS A 7 16.94 -8.22 6.46
CA LYS A 7 16.82 -8.06 7.91
C LYS A 7 16.55 -9.42 8.57
N ASN A 8 15.46 -9.56 9.31
CA ASN A 8 15.06 -10.79 10.00
C ASN A 8 13.91 -11.54 9.30
N ASP A 9 13.72 -11.34 7.99
CA ASP A 9 12.62 -11.97 7.26
C ASP A 9 12.63 -13.50 7.35
N GLU A 10 11.47 -14.10 7.65
CA GLU A 10 11.23 -15.49 7.33
C GLU A 10 11.07 -15.62 5.82
N LEU A 11 11.93 -16.41 5.17
CA LEU A 11 11.89 -16.60 3.72
C LEU A 11 10.65 -17.40 3.33
N PHE A 12 9.89 -16.90 2.36
CA PHE A 12 8.62 -17.51 1.93
C PHE A 12 7.61 -17.61 3.08
N CYS A 13 7.54 -16.57 3.93
CA CYS A 13 6.63 -16.51 5.06
C CYS A 13 5.18 -16.77 4.62
N ASP A 14 4.51 -17.68 5.31
CA ASP A 14 3.12 -18.10 5.07
C ASP A 14 2.81 -18.73 3.70
N VAL A 15 3.83 -19.19 2.96
CA VAL A 15 3.62 -19.91 1.69
C VAL A 15 4.45 -21.18 1.57
N ARG A 16 4.02 -22.14 0.74
CA ARG A 16 4.74 -23.40 0.56
C ARG A 16 5.91 -23.19 -0.39
N LYS A 17 7.11 -22.95 0.13
CA LYS A 17 8.35 -22.77 -0.65
C LYS A 17 8.53 -23.85 -1.73
N HIS A 18 8.33 -25.13 -1.40
CA HIS A 18 8.49 -26.22 -2.37
C HIS A 18 7.52 -26.06 -3.55
N LYS A 19 6.27 -25.65 -3.29
CA LYS A 19 5.25 -25.48 -4.32
C LYS A 19 5.58 -24.28 -5.22
N VAL A 20 5.97 -23.15 -4.62
CA VAL A 20 6.41 -21.95 -5.36
C VAL A 20 7.61 -22.25 -6.26
N LEU A 21 8.56 -23.07 -5.83
CA LEU A 21 9.75 -23.36 -6.63
C LEU A 21 9.54 -24.44 -7.70
N SER A 22 8.60 -25.37 -7.48
CA SER A 22 8.39 -26.51 -8.39
C SER A 22 7.22 -26.32 -9.37
N ALA A 23 6.33 -25.36 -9.12
CA ALA A 23 5.10 -25.22 -9.90
C ALA A 23 5.37 -24.86 -11.36
N LYS A 24 4.55 -25.42 -12.25
CA LYS A 24 4.57 -25.21 -13.71
C LYS A 24 3.22 -24.70 -14.20
N PRO A 25 2.82 -23.48 -13.80
CA PRO A 25 1.54 -22.91 -14.20
C PRO A 25 1.47 -22.64 -15.71
N SER A 26 0.25 -22.49 -16.23
CA SER A 26 -0.01 -21.95 -17.56
C SER A 26 -0.45 -20.49 -17.46
N LEU A 27 0.19 -19.60 -18.22
CA LEU A 27 -0.09 -18.17 -18.21
C LEU A 27 -0.91 -17.75 -19.43
N ASN A 28 -1.76 -16.74 -19.24
CA ASN A 28 -2.54 -16.14 -20.31
C ASN A 28 -1.67 -15.16 -21.10
N GLU A 29 -1.18 -15.56 -22.27
CA GLU A 29 -0.28 -14.76 -23.10
C GLU A 29 -0.77 -13.31 -23.30
N LYS A 30 -2.06 -13.11 -23.63
CA LYS A 30 -2.61 -11.76 -23.86
C LYS A 30 -2.46 -10.88 -22.63
N VAL A 31 -2.70 -11.44 -21.44
CA VAL A 31 -2.58 -10.71 -20.18
C VAL A 31 -1.11 -10.49 -19.80
N ILE A 32 -0.23 -11.45 -20.07
CA ILE A 32 1.21 -11.30 -19.83
C ILE A 32 1.81 -10.15 -20.64
N ARG A 33 1.45 -10.04 -21.93
CA ARG A 33 1.88 -8.91 -22.77
C ARG A 33 1.38 -7.57 -22.22
N GLU A 34 0.11 -7.51 -21.80
CA GLU A 34 -0.46 -6.32 -21.14
C GLU A 34 0.22 -6.01 -19.80
N TRP A 35 0.63 -7.03 -19.04
CA TRP A 35 1.34 -6.86 -17.77
C TRP A 35 2.69 -6.18 -18.00
N PHE A 36 3.52 -6.73 -18.89
CA PHE A 36 4.84 -6.17 -19.18
C PHE A 36 4.73 -4.76 -19.78
N PHE A 37 3.82 -4.55 -20.72
CA PHE A 37 3.54 -3.22 -21.25
C PHE A 37 3.14 -2.25 -20.13
N HIS A 38 2.20 -2.64 -19.27
CA HIS A 38 1.72 -1.79 -18.19
C HIS A 38 2.83 -1.39 -17.22
N GLN A 39 3.67 -2.34 -16.78
CA GLN A 39 4.75 -2.02 -15.85
C GLN A 39 5.80 -1.09 -16.49
N ARG A 40 6.17 -1.33 -17.76
CA ARG A 40 7.08 -0.45 -18.50
C ARG A 40 6.50 0.96 -18.66
N GLU A 41 5.28 1.04 -19.18
CA GLU A 41 4.68 2.33 -19.50
C GLU A 41 4.32 3.12 -18.25
N ARG A 42 3.87 2.46 -17.18
CA ARG A 42 3.60 3.14 -15.91
C ARG A 42 4.88 3.69 -15.28
N THR A 43 6.00 2.97 -15.36
CA THR A 43 7.30 3.46 -14.90
C THR A 43 7.77 4.65 -15.76
N ASN A 44 7.63 4.56 -17.08
CA ASN A 44 7.96 5.65 -18.02
C ASN A 44 7.14 6.92 -17.74
N ILE A 45 5.84 6.80 -17.48
CA ILE A 45 4.98 7.93 -17.08
C ILE A 45 5.51 8.58 -15.79
N TYR A 46 5.90 7.77 -14.78
CA TYR A 46 6.49 8.31 -13.55
C TYR A 46 7.78 9.06 -13.84
N TYR A 47 8.67 8.48 -14.64
CA TYR A 47 9.94 9.12 -15.03
C TYR A 47 9.73 10.46 -15.73
N LYS A 48 8.90 10.51 -16.80
CA LYS A 48 8.59 11.75 -17.54
C LYS A 48 7.97 12.82 -16.64
N LYS A 49 7.00 12.44 -15.82
CA LYS A 49 6.24 13.36 -14.97
C LYS A 49 7.04 13.85 -13.76
N GLU A 50 7.59 12.93 -13.00
CA GLU A 50 8.12 13.21 -11.66
C GLU A 50 9.63 13.46 -11.67
N VAL A 51 10.38 12.87 -12.60
CA VAL A 51 11.83 13.05 -12.70
C VAL A 51 12.18 14.13 -13.73
N LEU A 52 11.69 14.01 -14.97
CA LEU A 52 11.96 14.99 -16.03
C LEU A 52 11.08 16.24 -15.96
N LYS A 53 10.05 16.25 -15.11
CA LYS A 53 9.09 17.35 -14.95
C LYS A 53 8.44 17.80 -16.27
N GLN A 54 8.20 16.87 -17.19
CA GLN A 54 7.57 17.18 -18.47
C GLN A 54 6.09 17.54 -18.30
N PRO A 55 5.56 18.48 -19.09
CA PRO A 55 4.13 18.77 -19.12
C PRO A 55 3.35 17.55 -19.67
N PRO A 56 2.06 17.40 -19.31
CA PRO A 56 1.22 16.36 -19.90
C PRO A 56 1.01 16.58 -21.41
N VAL A 57 0.68 15.55 -22.20
CA VAL A 57 0.45 14.14 -21.81
C VAL A 57 1.73 13.29 -21.81
N TRP A 58 1.82 12.29 -20.93
CA TRP A 58 3.06 11.51 -20.72
C TRP A 58 3.13 10.19 -21.50
N THR A 59 2.01 9.75 -22.07
CA THR A 59 1.85 8.45 -22.74
C THR A 59 0.90 8.58 -23.93
N SER A 60 1.05 7.70 -24.90
CA SER A 60 0.09 7.50 -26.00
C SER A 60 -0.87 6.33 -25.74
N ASP A 61 -0.74 5.60 -24.62
CA ASP A 61 -1.70 4.56 -24.25
C ASP A 61 -3.01 5.22 -23.77
N PRO A 62 -4.14 5.03 -24.46
CA PRO A 62 -5.37 5.76 -24.16
C PRO A 62 -5.97 5.41 -22.79
N VAL A 63 -5.60 4.25 -22.22
CA VAL A 63 -6.07 3.83 -20.90
C VAL A 63 -5.28 4.56 -19.81
N LEU A 64 -3.95 4.57 -19.90
CA LEU A 64 -3.05 5.22 -18.94
C LEU A 64 -3.05 6.75 -19.08
N GLU A 65 -3.32 7.28 -20.26
CA GLU A 65 -3.52 8.73 -20.47
C GLU A 65 -4.76 9.23 -19.72
N LYS A 66 -5.84 8.43 -19.76
CA LYS A 66 -7.15 8.83 -19.25
C LYS A 66 -7.35 8.50 -17.77
N TYR A 67 -6.98 7.30 -17.35
CA TYR A 67 -7.31 6.77 -16.02
C TYR A 67 -6.10 6.73 -15.10
N LYS A 68 -6.34 6.94 -13.80
CA LYS A 68 -5.29 6.87 -12.78
C LYS A 68 -5.05 5.42 -12.35
N PHE A 69 -3.79 5.02 -12.45
CA PHE A 69 -3.25 3.77 -11.93
C PHE A 69 -2.21 4.09 -10.86
N VAL A 70 -2.00 3.17 -9.91
CA VAL A 70 -0.89 3.32 -8.96
C VAL A 70 0.44 3.33 -9.70
N ASN A 71 1.49 3.80 -9.05
CA ASN A 71 2.84 3.68 -9.61
C ASN A 71 3.36 2.25 -9.49
N THR A 72 4.37 1.92 -10.30
CA THR A 72 5.07 0.63 -10.26
C THR A 72 5.62 0.33 -8.86
N LYS A 73 6.20 1.34 -8.20
CA LYS A 73 6.60 1.26 -6.79
C LYS A 73 5.59 1.96 -5.91
N ARG A 74 5.12 1.29 -4.85
CA ARG A 74 4.19 1.88 -3.86
C ARG A 74 4.76 3.13 -3.20
N THR A 75 6.07 3.19 -2.98
CA THR A 75 6.78 4.35 -2.41
C THR A 75 6.67 5.61 -3.27
N TRP A 76 6.32 5.47 -4.55
CA TRP A 76 6.13 6.59 -5.46
C TRP A 76 4.72 7.19 -5.41
N ASP A 77 3.76 6.50 -4.80
CA ASP A 77 2.40 7.01 -4.67
C ASP A 77 2.33 8.21 -3.74
N ARG A 78 1.51 9.20 -4.11
CA ARG A 78 1.38 10.49 -3.40
C ARG A 78 1.22 10.34 -1.89
N GLN A 79 0.36 9.41 -1.47
CA GLN A 79 0.05 9.20 -0.05
C GLN A 79 1.20 8.48 0.67
N THR A 80 1.85 7.51 0.02
CA THR A 80 3.06 6.88 0.58
C THR A 80 4.22 7.87 0.66
N LYS A 81 4.42 8.75 -0.33
CA LYS A 81 5.41 9.83 -0.26
C LYS A 81 5.18 10.74 0.95
N TRP A 82 3.92 11.11 1.23
CA TRP A 82 3.60 11.89 2.42
C TRP A 82 4.00 11.16 3.70
N LEU A 83 3.68 9.86 3.81
CA LEU A 83 4.04 9.04 4.97
C LEU A 83 5.57 8.95 5.13
N LEU A 84 6.29 8.70 4.03
CA LEU A 84 7.75 8.59 4.03
C LEU A 84 8.41 9.88 4.55
N ILE A 85 7.96 11.03 4.06
CA ILE A 85 8.54 12.33 4.42
C ILE A 85 8.17 12.72 5.85
N ASN A 86 6.88 12.67 6.21
CA ASN A 86 6.40 13.28 7.46
C ASN A 86 6.50 12.36 8.67
N VAL A 87 6.50 11.03 8.46
CA VAL A 87 6.55 10.03 9.54
C VAL A 87 7.86 9.26 9.50
N ILE A 88 8.11 8.51 8.42
CA ILE A 88 9.18 7.50 8.39
C ILE A 88 10.57 8.15 8.52
N ASN A 89 10.84 9.16 7.70
CA ASN A 89 12.12 9.86 7.64
C ASN A 89 12.21 11.05 8.61
N ASN A 90 11.17 11.28 9.42
CA ASN A 90 11.17 12.35 10.40
C ASN A 90 12.02 11.95 11.62
N SER A 91 13.11 12.67 11.86
CA SER A 91 14.03 12.44 12.99
C SER A 91 13.49 12.96 14.33
N ASN A 92 12.45 13.80 14.31
CA ASN A 92 11.87 14.41 15.51
C ASN A 92 10.82 13.53 16.19
N ILE A 93 10.50 12.36 15.62
CA ILE A 93 9.51 11.44 16.20
C ILE A 93 10.15 10.10 16.54
N SER A 94 9.69 9.51 17.65
CA SER A 94 10.22 8.26 18.16
C SER A 94 9.86 7.07 17.26
N TYR A 95 10.60 5.96 17.38
CA TYR A 95 10.24 4.71 16.70
C TYR A 95 8.81 4.23 17.05
N ARG A 96 8.40 4.40 18.33
CA ARG A 96 7.04 4.07 18.79
C ARG A 96 6.00 4.93 18.07
N ASP A 97 6.23 6.25 18.00
CA ASP A 97 5.32 7.17 17.30
C ASP A 97 5.28 6.89 15.79
N LYS A 98 6.38 6.48 15.17
CA LYS A 98 6.39 6.07 13.75
C LYS A 98 5.43 4.91 13.50
N LEU A 99 5.49 3.86 14.31
CA LEU A 99 4.59 2.71 14.20
C LEU A 99 3.12 3.12 14.39
N LEU A 100 2.82 3.90 15.44
CA LEU A 100 1.46 4.35 15.72
C LEU A 100 0.92 5.28 14.62
N ASN A 101 1.75 6.18 14.08
CA ASN A 101 1.35 7.05 12.96
C ASN A 101 1.22 6.28 11.64
N CYS A 102 1.99 5.22 11.39
CA CYS A 102 1.78 4.35 10.22
C CYS A 102 0.41 3.67 10.29
N PHE A 103 0.04 3.15 11.47
CA PHE A 103 -1.29 2.59 11.70
C PHE A 103 -2.37 3.66 11.48
N LEU A 104 -2.27 4.80 12.18
CA LEU A 104 -3.23 5.91 12.05
C LEU A 104 -3.36 6.36 10.59
N PHE A 105 -2.23 6.50 9.91
CA PHE A 105 -2.19 6.92 8.52
C PHE A 105 -2.96 5.98 7.62
N ARG A 106 -2.88 4.66 7.80
CA ARG A 106 -3.62 3.73 6.94
C ARG A 106 -5.11 3.67 7.23
N VAL A 107 -5.55 3.98 8.45
CA VAL A 107 -6.99 4.08 8.77
C VAL A 107 -7.62 5.42 8.39
N LEU A 108 -6.82 6.42 7.98
CA LEU A 108 -7.27 7.69 7.38
C LEU A 108 -7.03 7.74 5.85
N ASN A 109 -5.84 7.30 5.47
CA ASN A 109 -5.18 7.33 4.17
C ASN A 109 -5.26 8.69 3.47
N LYS A 110 -5.05 9.79 4.22
CA LYS A 110 -5.03 11.15 3.68
C LYS A 110 -4.04 12.03 4.43
N GLY A 111 -2.85 12.23 3.86
CA GLY A 111 -1.79 13.05 4.45
C GLY A 111 -2.23 14.49 4.70
N GLU A 112 -2.99 15.06 3.76
CA GLU A 112 -3.54 16.41 3.88
C GLU A 112 -4.45 16.58 5.11
N THR A 113 -5.04 15.48 5.62
CA THR A 113 -5.82 15.52 6.87
C THR A 113 -4.94 15.56 8.10
N LEU A 114 -3.83 14.84 8.10
CA LEU A 114 -2.86 14.91 9.19
C LEU A 114 -2.11 16.25 9.21
N ASP A 115 -1.82 16.85 8.05
CA ASP A 115 -1.14 18.15 7.96
C ASP A 115 -1.86 19.24 8.76
N PHE A 116 -3.16 19.46 8.52
CA PHE A 116 -3.88 20.52 9.24
C PHE A 116 -4.13 20.17 10.71
N LEU A 117 -4.15 18.88 11.07
CA LEU A 117 -4.18 18.45 12.47
C LEU A 117 -2.85 18.76 13.20
N GLY A 118 -1.79 19.12 12.47
CA GLY A 118 -0.45 19.35 12.99
C GLY A 118 0.33 18.05 13.18
N GLY A 119 0.01 17.03 12.38
CA GLY A 119 0.66 15.72 12.42
C GLY A 119 2.09 15.74 11.87
N PRO A 120 2.89 14.68 12.11
CA PRO A 120 2.55 13.44 12.81
C PRO A 120 2.22 13.64 14.30
N ILE A 121 1.40 12.73 14.86
CA ILE A 121 1.00 12.81 16.27
C ILE A 121 2.11 12.26 17.17
N ILE A 122 2.51 13.00 18.19
CA ILE A 122 3.39 12.51 19.25
C ILE A 122 2.51 11.83 20.32
N PHE A 123 2.28 10.53 20.15
CA PHE A 123 1.35 9.79 21.00
C PHE A 123 1.82 9.67 22.45
N SER A 124 3.14 9.70 22.68
CA SER A 124 3.72 9.72 24.04
C SER A 124 3.29 10.95 24.86
N ASN A 125 2.97 12.05 24.19
CA ASN A 125 2.63 13.33 24.83
C ASN A 125 1.15 13.71 24.63
N LEU A 126 0.42 12.97 23.80
CA LEU A 126 -0.98 13.24 23.50
C LEU A 126 -1.82 12.96 24.75
N THR A 127 -2.72 13.86 25.09
CA THR A 127 -3.72 13.64 26.15
C THR A 127 -5.13 13.52 25.59
N LEU A 128 -6.03 12.85 26.32
CA LEU A 128 -7.45 12.80 25.94
C LEU A 128 -8.06 14.21 25.83
N SER A 129 -7.71 15.11 26.75
CA SER A 129 -8.18 16.48 26.73
C SER A 129 -7.81 17.18 25.41
N GLU A 130 -6.59 16.97 24.90
CA GLU A 130 -6.17 17.55 23.61
C GLU A 130 -6.91 16.95 22.42
N ILE A 131 -7.26 15.67 22.47
CA ILE A 131 -8.09 15.03 21.44
C ILE A 131 -9.49 15.62 21.46
N ASP A 132 -10.11 15.71 22.64
CA ASP A 132 -11.50 16.14 22.81
C ASP A 132 -11.72 17.63 22.61
N THR A 133 -10.67 18.44 22.78
CA THR A 133 -10.69 19.90 22.59
C THR A 133 -9.96 20.29 21.31
N LYS A 134 -8.63 20.42 21.35
CA LYS A 134 -7.80 21.00 20.29
C LYS A 134 -7.99 20.31 18.93
N ILE A 135 -7.96 18.97 18.88
CA ILE A 135 -8.13 18.22 17.62
C ILE A 135 -9.56 18.39 17.10
N ARG A 136 -10.57 18.31 17.98
CA ARG A 136 -11.96 18.52 17.61
C ARG A 136 -12.21 19.91 17.06
N GLU A 137 -11.65 20.95 17.69
CA GLU A 137 -11.74 22.34 17.24
C GLU A 137 -11.13 22.52 15.85
N LYS A 138 -9.94 21.94 15.59
CA LYS A 138 -9.32 21.96 14.26
C LYS A 138 -10.19 21.29 13.19
N LEU A 139 -10.83 20.17 13.52
CA LEU A 139 -11.75 19.48 12.62
C LEU A 139 -12.99 20.32 12.33
N ALA A 140 -13.63 20.88 13.37
CA ALA A 140 -14.79 21.74 13.23
C ALA A 140 -14.47 23.01 12.41
N PHE A 141 -13.30 23.61 12.64
CA PHE A 141 -12.84 24.73 11.83
C PHE A 141 -12.69 24.34 10.36
N LYS A 142 -12.09 23.17 10.07
CA LYS A 142 -11.94 22.71 8.68
C LYS A 142 -13.28 22.42 8.01
N GLU A 143 -14.23 21.84 8.73
CA GLU A 143 -15.60 21.61 8.26
C GLU A 143 -16.34 22.92 7.97
N ALA A 144 -16.13 23.95 8.79
CA ALA A 144 -16.72 25.27 8.58
C ALA A 144 -16.08 26.01 7.39
N GLU A 145 -14.77 25.91 7.22
CA GLU A 145 -14.01 26.53 6.13
C GLU A 145 -14.31 25.87 4.77
N ASP A 146 -14.37 24.54 4.73
CA ASP A 146 -14.63 23.76 3.52
C ASP A 146 -15.62 22.61 3.83
N PRO A 147 -16.93 22.88 3.75
CA PRO A 147 -17.96 21.87 4.02
C PRO A 147 -17.91 20.64 3.08
N ASN A 148 -17.21 20.75 1.95
CA ASN A 148 -17.05 19.66 0.99
C ASN A 148 -15.76 18.87 1.21
N TYR A 149 -14.96 19.21 2.23
CA TYR A 149 -13.72 18.53 2.51
C TYR A 149 -13.95 17.07 2.94
N VAL A 150 -13.33 16.13 2.23
CA VAL A 150 -13.39 14.71 2.57
C VAL A 150 -12.16 14.33 3.39
N PHE A 151 -12.31 14.03 4.69
CA PHE A 151 -11.20 13.70 5.61
C PHE A 151 -10.50 12.37 5.37
N PHE A 152 -11.01 11.56 4.45
CA PHE A 152 -10.47 10.25 4.10
C PHE A 152 -10.27 10.18 2.59
N SER A 153 -9.28 9.42 2.13
CA SER A 153 -9.26 9.08 0.70
C SER A 153 -10.23 7.94 0.38
N ALA A 154 -10.50 7.73 -0.90
CA ALA A 154 -11.38 6.66 -1.38
C ALA A 154 -10.70 5.26 -1.38
N ALA A 155 -9.48 5.12 -0.86
CA ALA A 155 -8.73 3.88 -0.89
C ALA A 155 -8.90 3.05 0.41
N TYR A 156 -8.40 1.81 0.39
CA TYR A 156 -8.21 0.93 1.56
C TYR A 156 -9.43 0.43 2.34
N ILE A 157 -10.66 0.57 1.82
CA ILE A 157 -11.88 -0.07 2.36
C ILE A 157 -12.05 0.22 3.87
N LEU A 158 -12.16 1.50 4.23
CA LEU A 158 -12.18 1.96 5.63
C LEU A 158 -13.53 1.79 6.34
N GLY A 159 -14.46 1.00 5.80
CA GLY A 159 -15.78 0.77 6.42
C GLY A 159 -15.67 0.04 7.77
N GLY A 160 -14.77 -0.95 7.85
CA GLY A 160 -14.51 -1.71 9.08
C GLY A 160 -14.05 -0.84 10.24
N PRO A 161 -12.95 -0.06 10.10
CA PRO A 161 -12.47 0.82 11.16
C PRO A 161 -13.50 1.89 11.57
N LYS A 162 -14.14 2.56 10.59
CA LYS A 162 -15.11 3.64 10.86
C LYS A 162 -16.26 3.24 11.78
N VAL A 163 -16.71 1.98 11.69
CA VAL A 163 -17.78 1.43 12.52
C VAL A 163 -17.23 0.84 13.81
N ASN A 164 -16.26 -0.08 13.73
CA ASN A 164 -15.84 -0.86 14.89
C ASN A 164 -15.01 -0.05 15.89
N PHE A 165 -14.24 0.94 15.43
CA PHE A 165 -13.54 1.83 16.35
C PHE A 165 -14.54 2.71 17.10
N GLY A 166 -15.64 3.14 16.45
CA GLY A 166 -16.73 3.84 17.14
C GLY A 166 -17.33 3.02 18.28
N LYS A 167 -17.65 1.74 18.03
CA LYS A 167 -18.15 0.81 19.07
C LYS A 167 -17.14 0.57 20.19
N TYR A 168 -15.86 0.46 19.84
CA TYR A 168 -14.78 0.32 20.82
C TYR A 168 -14.72 1.55 21.73
N ILE A 169 -14.75 2.77 21.17
CA ILE A 169 -14.72 4.02 21.93
C ILE A 169 -15.97 4.18 22.79
N GLU A 170 -17.15 3.85 22.25
CA GLU A 170 -18.41 3.87 23.00
C GLU A 170 -18.32 2.99 24.26
N LYS A 171 -17.80 1.76 24.14
CA LYS A 171 -17.58 0.88 25.29
C LYS A 171 -16.51 1.41 26.26
N LYS A 172 -15.46 2.04 25.73
CA LYS A 172 -14.31 2.50 26.52
C LYS A 172 -14.61 3.78 27.32
N GLU A 173 -15.37 4.70 26.75
CA GLU A 173 -15.68 6.02 27.31
C GLU A 173 -17.12 6.14 27.83
N ASN A 174 -17.97 5.13 27.59
CA ASN A 174 -19.41 5.19 27.86
C ASN A 174 -20.09 6.38 27.17
N ASN A 175 -19.61 6.77 26.00
CA ASN A 175 -20.13 7.86 25.18
C ASN A 175 -19.87 7.61 23.69
N ILE A 176 -20.83 7.97 22.85
CA ILE A 176 -20.69 7.82 21.39
C ILE A 176 -19.82 8.95 20.85
N GLU A 177 -18.68 8.63 20.25
CA GLU A 177 -17.89 9.60 19.49
C GLU A 177 -18.50 9.76 18.08
N PRO A 178 -19.05 10.94 17.70
CA PRO A 178 -19.63 11.13 16.37
C PRO A 178 -18.56 11.33 15.27
N ASN A 179 -17.40 11.90 15.58
CA ASN A 179 -16.42 12.27 14.56
C ASN A 179 -15.51 11.07 14.20
N MET A 180 -15.54 10.67 12.92
CA MET A 180 -14.79 9.50 12.45
C MET A 180 -13.26 9.65 12.59
N VAL A 181 -12.71 10.84 12.41
CA VAL A 181 -11.27 11.08 12.56
C VAL A 181 -10.86 10.92 14.02
N ILE A 182 -11.67 11.47 14.95
CA ILE A 182 -11.44 11.31 16.39
C ILE A 182 -11.54 9.83 16.80
N ARG A 183 -12.48 9.06 16.25
CA ARG A 183 -12.53 7.59 16.47
C ARG A 183 -11.22 6.92 16.10
N MET A 184 -10.61 7.28 14.96
CA MET A 184 -9.34 6.70 14.53
C MET A 184 -8.23 7.06 15.53
N ILE A 185 -8.11 8.34 15.90
CA ILE A 185 -7.06 8.82 16.81
C ILE A 185 -7.21 8.20 18.20
N LYS A 186 -8.42 8.22 18.77
CA LYS A 186 -8.69 7.62 20.08
C LYS A 186 -8.45 6.11 20.10
N PHE A 187 -8.79 5.41 19.01
CA PHE A 187 -8.54 3.97 18.93
C PHE A 187 -7.04 3.68 19.05
N ILE A 188 -6.19 4.41 18.32
CA ILE A 188 -4.74 4.25 18.46
C ILE A 188 -4.27 4.68 19.85
N PHE A 189 -4.77 5.81 20.36
CA PHE A 189 -4.44 6.32 21.69
C PHE A 189 -4.70 5.31 22.82
N TYR A 190 -5.83 4.59 22.77
CA TYR A 190 -6.16 3.59 23.79
C TYR A 190 -5.45 2.24 23.61
N ASN A 191 -5.03 1.90 22.39
CA ASN A 191 -4.41 0.61 22.07
C ASN A 191 -2.89 0.70 21.84
N GLN A 192 -2.24 1.82 22.18
CA GLN A 192 -0.80 2.03 21.93
C GLN A 192 0.06 0.88 22.43
N GLU A 193 -0.11 0.50 23.70
CA GLU A 193 0.71 -0.55 24.32
C GLU A 193 0.43 -1.92 23.72
N ASP A 194 -0.80 -2.21 23.32
CA ASP A 194 -1.16 -3.49 22.70
C ASP A 194 -0.54 -3.61 21.29
N ILE A 195 -0.71 -2.57 20.48
CA ILE A 195 -0.11 -2.46 19.14
C ILE A 195 1.42 -2.64 19.22
N LEU A 196 2.08 -1.91 20.12
CA LEU A 196 3.53 -1.90 20.21
C LEU A 196 4.06 -3.23 20.76
N LYS A 197 3.41 -3.83 21.77
CA LYS A 197 3.80 -5.13 22.33
C LYS A 197 3.62 -6.27 21.33
N GLY A 198 2.58 -6.24 20.51
CA GLY A 198 2.39 -7.25 19.47
C GLY A 198 3.50 -7.22 18.43
N ILE A 199 3.93 -6.03 18.03
CA ILE A 199 5.08 -5.86 17.12
C ILE A 199 6.38 -6.33 17.77
N GLU A 200 6.64 -5.93 19.02
CA GLU A 200 7.86 -6.29 19.77
C GLU A 200 8.01 -7.80 19.97
N LYS A 201 6.90 -8.52 20.16
CA LYS A 201 6.90 -9.98 20.40
C LYS A 201 6.89 -10.83 19.12
N SER A 202 6.83 -10.21 17.96
CA SER A 202 6.71 -10.93 16.68
C SER A 202 8.04 -11.50 16.23
N ASN A 203 8.04 -12.76 15.78
CA ASN A 203 9.25 -13.45 15.31
C ASN A 203 9.41 -13.35 13.79
N ASN A 204 8.30 -13.17 13.06
CA ASN A 204 8.27 -13.04 11.62
C ASN A 204 7.19 -12.03 11.16
N GLN A 205 7.07 -11.88 9.85
CA GLN A 205 6.13 -10.98 9.20
C GLN A 205 4.67 -11.38 9.46
N LYS A 206 4.38 -12.68 9.49
CA LYS A 206 3.04 -13.21 9.72
C LYS A 206 2.55 -12.91 11.13
N ASP A 207 3.41 -12.99 12.15
CA ASP A 207 3.06 -12.67 13.53
C ASP A 207 2.54 -11.23 13.66
N ILE A 208 3.21 -10.27 13.01
CA ILE A 208 2.77 -8.87 12.99
C ILE A 208 1.43 -8.75 12.28
N TYR A 209 1.30 -9.38 11.11
CA TYR A 209 0.07 -9.35 10.34
C TYR A 209 -1.13 -9.94 11.09
N ASP A 210 -0.95 -11.11 11.71
CA ASP A 210 -1.97 -11.79 12.50
C ASP A 210 -2.35 -10.94 13.72
N HIS A 211 -1.36 -10.35 14.40
CA HIS A 211 -1.61 -9.42 15.50
C HIS A 211 -2.45 -8.22 15.05
N LEU A 212 -2.11 -7.57 13.92
CA LEU A 212 -2.89 -6.46 13.38
C LEU A 212 -4.33 -6.87 13.04
N CYS A 213 -4.55 -8.11 12.58
CA CYS A 213 -5.88 -8.65 12.30
C CYS A 213 -6.73 -8.87 13.56
N THR A 214 -6.15 -8.86 14.77
CA THR A 214 -6.92 -9.00 16.03
C THR A 214 -7.73 -7.76 16.37
N PHE A 215 -7.35 -6.58 15.86
CA PHE A 215 -8.05 -5.34 16.12
C PHE A 215 -9.37 -5.29 15.33
N ASN A 216 -10.50 -5.35 16.04
CA ASN A 216 -11.83 -5.27 15.44
C ASN A 216 -11.99 -4.05 14.52
N GLY A 217 -12.25 -4.31 13.23
CA GLY A 217 -12.32 -3.29 12.19
C GLY A 217 -11.14 -3.33 11.22
N ILE A 218 -10.02 -3.93 11.59
CA ILE A 218 -8.88 -4.17 10.70
C ILE A 218 -9.08 -5.51 9.99
N GLY A 219 -9.43 -5.46 8.71
CA GLY A 219 -9.51 -6.65 7.86
C GLY A 219 -8.15 -7.04 7.27
N LYS A 220 -8.08 -8.25 6.70
CA LYS A 220 -6.88 -8.84 6.06
C LYS A 220 -6.12 -7.86 5.17
N PHE A 221 -6.82 -7.20 4.25
CA PHE A 221 -6.18 -6.25 3.34
C PHE A 221 -5.56 -5.07 4.10
N LEU A 222 -6.28 -4.47 5.05
CA LEU A 222 -5.81 -3.29 5.77
C LEU A 222 -4.64 -3.62 6.70
N ALA A 223 -4.67 -4.77 7.39
CA ALA A 223 -3.55 -5.26 8.20
C ALA A 223 -2.26 -5.38 7.39
N TYR A 224 -2.33 -5.99 6.21
CA TYR A 224 -1.17 -6.09 5.33
C TYR A 224 -0.66 -4.73 4.89
N GLN A 225 -1.55 -3.79 4.58
CA GLN A 225 -1.14 -2.44 4.15
C GLN A 225 -0.50 -1.64 5.29
N ILE A 226 -0.90 -1.86 6.54
CA ILE A 226 -0.22 -1.31 7.74
C ILE A 226 1.15 -1.97 7.92
N PHE A 227 1.25 -3.29 7.81
CA PHE A 227 2.53 -4.01 7.90
C PHE A 227 3.57 -3.46 6.91
N ILE A 228 3.19 -3.26 5.65
CA ILE A 228 4.10 -2.71 4.62
C ILE A 228 4.50 -1.26 4.93
N ASP A 229 3.69 -0.47 5.63
CA ASP A 229 4.17 0.84 6.06
C ASP A 229 5.28 0.74 7.10
N PHE A 230 5.20 -0.25 7.98
CA PHE A 230 6.23 -0.51 8.96
C PHE A 230 7.55 -0.93 8.30
N THR A 231 7.52 -1.66 7.19
CA THR A 231 8.74 -2.12 6.49
C THR A 231 9.60 -0.96 5.97
N TYR A 232 8.99 0.22 5.75
CA TYR A 232 9.71 1.43 5.35
C TYR A 232 10.50 2.08 6.49
N ILE A 233 10.20 1.76 7.75
CA ILE A 233 10.99 2.23 8.88
C ILE A 233 12.35 1.52 8.87
N SER A 234 13.43 2.30 8.84
CA SER A 234 14.79 1.79 8.66
C SER A 234 15.17 0.68 9.67
N ASN A 235 14.83 0.88 10.95
CA ASN A 235 15.13 -0.06 12.04
C ASN A 235 13.99 -1.06 12.35
N PHE A 236 12.91 -1.11 11.56
CA PHE A 236 11.90 -2.16 11.71
C PHE A 236 12.49 -3.51 11.29
N PRO A 237 12.23 -4.61 12.00
CA PRO A 237 12.98 -5.87 11.85
C PRO A 237 12.72 -6.64 10.55
N PHE A 238 11.66 -6.31 9.81
CA PHE A 238 11.26 -7.06 8.62
C PHE A 238 11.19 -6.17 7.36
N THR A 239 11.08 -6.82 6.22
CA THR A 239 10.95 -6.22 4.90
C THR A 239 9.69 -6.74 4.20
N GLU A 240 9.38 -6.15 3.05
CA GLU A 240 8.25 -6.55 2.18
C GLU A 240 8.59 -7.68 1.20
N HIS A 241 9.81 -8.24 1.26
CA HIS A 241 10.30 -9.16 0.23
C HIS A 241 9.81 -10.60 0.38
N HIS A 242 9.47 -11.02 1.61
CA HIS A 242 9.15 -12.41 1.91
C HIS A 242 7.80 -12.63 2.59
N PHE A 243 6.88 -11.67 2.52
CA PHE A 243 5.51 -11.85 2.99
C PHE A 243 4.55 -10.99 2.16
N VAL A 244 3.42 -11.56 1.76
CA VAL A 244 2.41 -10.89 0.93
C VAL A 244 1.02 -11.41 1.26
N ILE A 245 0.02 -10.53 1.21
CA ILE A 245 -1.40 -10.91 1.31
C ILE A 245 -2.12 -10.32 0.11
N SER A 246 -2.79 -11.17 -0.66
CA SER A 246 -3.50 -10.72 -1.84
C SER A 246 -4.80 -9.98 -1.46
N GLY A 247 -4.88 -8.70 -1.86
CA GLY A 247 -6.13 -7.96 -1.78
C GLY A 247 -7.15 -8.38 -2.86
N PRO A 248 -8.41 -7.93 -2.80
CA PRO A 248 -9.44 -8.33 -3.78
C PRO A 248 -9.10 -7.97 -5.24
N GLY A 249 -8.37 -6.88 -5.46
CA GLY A 249 -7.87 -6.51 -6.78
C GLY A 249 -6.77 -7.44 -7.27
N CYS A 250 -5.81 -7.73 -6.38
CA CYS A 250 -4.72 -8.66 -6.63
C CYS A 250 -5.23 -10.06 -6.98
N GLU A 251 -6.16 -10.63 -6.20
CA GLU A 251 -6.75 -11.95 -6.48
C GLU A 251 -7.37 -12.04 -7.88
N ARG A 252 -8.09 -11.00 -8.30
CA ARG A 252 -8.67 -10.94 -9.65
C ARG A 252 -7.59 -10.78 -10.72
N GLY A 253 -6.52 -10.05 -10.44
CA GLY A 253 -5.39 -9.92 -11.36
C GLY A 253 -4.69 -11.25 -11.61
N ILE A 254 -4.51 -12.03 -10.55
CA ILE A 254 -3.97 -13.39 -10.64
C ILE A 254 -4.89 -14.27 -11.50
N ASN A 255 -6.21 -14.14 -11.37
CA ASN A 255 -7.16 -14.85 -12.24
C ASN A 255 -7.08 -14.44 -13.72
N TRP A 256 -6.59 -13.23 -14.03
CA TRP A 256 -6.30 -12.85 -15.42
C TRP A 256 -4.98 -13.47 -15.90
N LEU A 257 -3.94 -13.41 -15.07
CA LEU A 257 -2.58 -13.81 -15.41
C LEU A 257 -2.44 -15.32 -15.61
N PHE A 258 -3.05 -16.12 -14.72
CA PHE A 258 -2.90 -17.57 -14.68
C PHE A 258 -4.14 -18.26 -15.26
N GLN A 259 -3.95 -19.02 -16.35
CA GLN A 259 -4.99 -19.91 -16.87
C GLN A 259 -5.10 -21.17 -16.01
N ASP A 260 -3.95 -21.70 -15.60
CA ASP A 260 -3.82 -22.74 -14.60
C ASP A 260 -2.73 -22.33 -13.62
N ARG A 261 -3.04 -22.42 -12.33
CA ARG A 261 -2.12 -22.07 -11.25
C ARG A 261 -1.25 -23.23 -10.82
N ASP A 262 -1.47 -24.43 -11.37
CA ASP A 262 -0.86 -25.68 -10.89
C ASP A 262 -1.03 -25.78 -9.37
N GLY A 263 -2.25 -25.62 -8.85
CA GLY A 263 -2.54 -25.76 -7.40
C GLY A 263 -1.88 -24.72 -6.45
N MET A 264 -1.31 -23.64 -6.97
CA MET A 264 -0.82 -22.52 -6.15
C MET A 264 -1.96 -21.65 -5.59
N THR A 265 -1.78 -21.14 -4.38
CA THR A 265 -2.60 -20.05 -3.81
C THR A 265 -2.31 -18.72 -4.52
N SER A 266 -3.12 -17.69 -4.24
CA SER A 266 -2.88 -16.35 -4.80
C SER A 266 -1.53 -15.78 -4.36
N GLU A 267 -1.19 -15.90 -3.08
CA GLU A 267 0.09 -15.47 -2.52
C GLU A 267 1.26 -16.23 -3.16
N GLU A 268 1.13 -17.55 -3.34
CA GLU A 268 2.14 -18.37 -4.02
C GLU A 268 2.31 -17.96 -5.49
N CYS A 269 1.23 -17.60 -6.18
CA CYS A 269 1.31 -17.05 -7.54
C CYS A 269 2.10 -15.74 -7.59
N LEU A 270 1.97 -14.86 -6.59
CA LEU A 270 2.74 -13.61 -6.53
C LEU A 270 4.23 -13.90 -6.37
N PHE A 271 4.59 -14.75 -5.40
CA PHE A 271 5.98 -15.19 -5.24
C PHE A 271 6.54 -15.83 -6.51
N TRP A 272 5.79 -16.77 -7.10
CA TRP A 272 6.21 -17.49 -8.29
C TRP A 272 6.45 -16.52 -9.46
N PHE A 273 5.53 -15.57 -9.67
CA PHE A 273 5.66 -14.60 -10.76
C PHE A 273 6.86 -13.68 -10.55
N THR A 274 7.03 -13.13 -9.34
CA THR A 274 8.19 -12.26 -9.02
C THR A 274 9.52 -12.98 -9.22
N LEU A 275 9.62 -14.26 -8.86
CA LEU A 275 10.84 -15.05 -9.03
C LEU A 275 11.10 -15.46 -10.50
N ASN A 276 10.06 -15.61 -11.31
CA ASN A 276 10.17 -16.08 -12.70
C ASN A 276 10.01 -14.98 -13.74
N GLN A 277 9.77 -13.71 -13.36
CA GLN A 277 9.50 -12.59 -14.27
C GLN A 277 10.48 -12.47 -15.45
N PHE A 278 11.77 -12.70 -15.24
CA PHE A 278 12.78 -12.66 -16.32
C PHE A 278 12.64 -13.83 -17.29
N LYS A 279 12.37 -15.05 -16.79
CA LYS A 279 12.12 -16.23 -17.64
C LYS A 279 10.81 -16.09 -18.41
N ILE A 280 9.78 -15.52 -17.78
CA ILE A 280 8.51 -15.22 -18.43
C ILE A 280 8.76 -14.20 -19.55
N ALA A 281 9.54 -13.14 -19.31
CA ALA A 281 9.87 -12.16 -20.32
C ALA A 281 10.57 -12.79 -21.54
N GLU A 282 11.56 -13.65 -21.31
CA GLU A 282 12.23 -14.41 -22.36
C GLU A 282 11.25 -15.30 -23.13
N GLN A 283 10.42 -16.08 -22.43
CA GLN A 283 9.44 -16.99 -23.03
C GLN A 283 8.44 -16.26 -23.95
N TYR A 284 8.00 -15.07 -23.59
CA TYR A 284 7.01 -14.30 -24.35
C TYR A 284 7.62 -13.21 -25.27
N ASN A 285 8.96 -13.18 -25.37
CA ASN A 285 9.74 -12.21 -26.14
C ASN A 285 9.40 -10.75 -25.75
N GLU A 286 9.39 -10.47 -24.45
CA GLU A 286 9.13 -9.17 -23.86
C GLU A 286 10.42 -8.54 -23.32
N LEU A 287 10.57 -7.22 -23.49
CA LEU A 287 11.67 -6.48 -22.88
C LEU A 287 11.43 -6.34 -21.37
N TRP A 288 12.29 -6.94 -20.55
CA TRP A 288 12.23 -6.84 -19.09
C TRP A 288 13.62 -6.76 -18.46
N ASP A 289 14.17 -5.55 -18.49
CA ASP A 289 15.48 -5.23 -17.94
C ASP A 289 15.30 -4.16 -16.84
N MET A 290 15.73 -4.48 -15.62
CA MET A 290 15.57 -3.58 -14.46
C MET A 290 16.47 -2.36 -14.55
N ASP A 291 17.65 -2.49 -15.15
CA ASP A 291 18.61 -1.39 -15.31
C ASP A 291 18.12 -0.38 -16.33
N LEU A 292 17.44 -0.85 -17.38
CA LEU A 292 16.76 0.04 -18.32
C LEU A 292 15.49 0.64 -17.74
N LEU A 293 14.65 -0.18 -17.09
CA LEU A 293 13.36 0.25 -16.55
C LEU A 293 13.51 1.29 -15.42
N PHE A 294 14.51 1.12 -14.57
CA PHE A 294 14.77 1.95 -13.41
C PHE A 294 16.10 2.72 -13.49
N ASN A 295 16.54 3.07 -14.70
CA ASN A 295 17.83 3.75 -14.96
C ASN A 295 18.03 5.07 -14.18
N PHE A 296 16.95 5.68 -13.70
CA PHE A 296 16.94 6.91 -12.91
C PHE A 296 17.07 6.68 -11.41
N LEU A 297 17.14 5.43 -10.96
CA LEU A 297 17.41 5.05 -9.57
C LEU A 297 18.88 4.64 -9.38
N PRO A 298 19.41 4.71 -8.15
CA PRO A 298 20.65 4.03 -7.78
C PRO A 298 20.60 2.54 -8.12
N GLN A 299 21.73 1.94 -8.48
CA GLN A 299 21.83 0.57 -8.99
C GLN A 299 21.22 -0.46 -8.03
N GLU A 300 21.44 -0.27 -6.73
CA GLU A 300 20.95 -1.09 -5.63
C GLU A 300 19.42 -1.07 -5.46
N GLU A 301 18.74 -0.04 -5.97
CA GLU A 301 17.28 0.12 -5.91
C GLU A 301 16.57 -0.42 -7.16
N ARG A 302 17.31 -0.80 -8.20
CA ARG A 302 16.77 -1.27 -9.49
C ARG A 302 16.30 -2.72 -9.41
N SER A 303 15.20 -2.92 -8.70
CA SER A 303 14.55 -4.22 -8.55
C SER A 303 13.04 -4.11 -8.71
N TYR A 304 12.38 -5.20 -9.12
CA TYR A 304 10.92 -5.32 -9.06
C TYR A 304 10.57 -6.31 -7.96
N THR A 305 9.93 -5.82 -6.89
CA THR A 305 9.77 -6.57 -5.64
C THR A 305 8.46 -7.35 -5.57
N LEU A 306 8.29 -8.15 -4.51
CA LEU A 306 7.02 -8.82 -4.23
C LEU A 306 5.89 -7.82 -3.96
N MET A 307 6.19 -6.71 -3.28
CA MET A 307 5.22 -5.64 -3.05
C MET A 307 4.85 -4.91 -4.34
N ASP A 308 5.80 -4.69 -5.25
CA ASP A 308 5.53 -4.15 -6.58
C ASP A 308 4.57 -5.10 -7.34
N MET A 309 4.80 -6.42 -7.25
CA MET A 309 3.92 -7.44 -7.85
C MET A 309 2.51 -7.46 -7.26
N GLU A 310 2.32 -7.31 -5.94
CA GLU A 310 0.98 -7.25 -5.33
C GLU A 310 0.24 -5.97 -5.77
N ASN A 311 0.91 -4.82 -5.67
CA ASN A 311 0.33 -3.51 -5.90
C ASN A 311 0.13 -3.20 -7.39
N SER A 312 1.22 -3.02 -8.14
CA SER A 312 1.15 -2.62 -9.56
C SER A 312 1.04 -3.83 -10.49
N GLY A 313 1.57 -4.99 -10.08
CA GLY A 313 1.56 -6.18 -10.91
C GLY A 313 0.17 -6.79 -11.03
N ALA A 314 -0.41 -7.22 -9.91
CA ALA A 314 -1.65 -7.98 -9.87
C ALA A 314 -2.88 -7.07 -9.67
N CYS A 315 -2.87 -6.12 -8.74
CA CYS A 315 -4.06 -5.29 -8.53
C CYS A 315 -4.37 -4.39 -9.73
N GLU A 316 -3.34 -3.77 -10.34
CA GLU A 316 -3.54 -2.90 -11.49
C GLU A 316 -3.75 -3.64 -12.81
N ILE A 317 -3.26 -4.87 -12.98
CA ILE A 317 -3.58 -5.67 -14.18
C ILE A 317 -5.07 -6.05 -14.21
N ASP A 318 -5.71 -6.35 -13.06
CA ASP A 318 -7.18 -6.47 -12.98
C ASP A 318 -7.88 -5.19 -13.46
N LYS A 319 -7.38 -4.02 -13.03
CA LYS A 319 -7.94 -2.74 -13.48
C LYS A 319 -7.76 -2.56 -14.99
N ARG A 320 -6.56 -2.78 -15.53
CA ARG A 320 -6.24 -2.63 -16.95
C ARG A 320 -7.03 -3.61 -17.82
N CYS A 321 -7.01 -4.89 -17.51
CA CYS A 321 -7.71 -5.92 -18.28
C CYS A 321 -9.22 -5.70 -18.31
N ARG A 322 -9.83 -5.26 -17.21
CA ARG A 322 -11.27 -4.91 -17.22
C ARG A 322 -11.56 -3.69 -18.08
N THR A 323 -10.63 -2.75 -18.21
CA THR A 323 -10.80 -1.58 -19.08
C THR A 323 -10.64 -1.95 -20.54
N ILE A 324 -9.65 -2.77 -20.89
CA ILE A 324 -9.35 -3.15 -22.28
C ILE A 324 -10.34 -4.21 -22.77
N PHE A 325 -10.53 -5.31 -22.02
CA PHE A 325 -11.29 -6.45 -22.49
C PHE A 325 -12.79 -6.38 -22.15
N ASN A 326 -13.15 -5.72 -21.05
CA ASN A 326 -14.54 -5.67 -20.57
C ASN A 326 -15.15 -4.26 -20.64
N GLN A 327 -14.44 -3.28 -21.21
CA GLN A 327 -14.88 -1.89 -21.38
C GLN A 327 -15.33 -1.20 -20.08
N LYS A 328 -14.90 -1.69 -18.91
CA LYS A 328 -15.19 -1.05 -17.62
C LYS A 328 -14.37 0.23 -17.49
N ARG A 329 -15.03 1.29 -17.01
CA ARG A 329 -14.42 2.61 -16.84
C ARG A 329 -13.96 2.81 -15.39
N PRO A 330 -12.65 2.91 -15.13
CA PRO A 330 -12.15 3.30 -13.81
C PRO A 330 -12.70 4.66 -13.39
N LYS A 331 -12.95 4.85 -12.09
CA LYS A 331 -13.56 6.08 -11.57
C LYS A 331 -12.59 7.27 -11.57
N GLN A 332 -11.32 7.02 -11.32
CA GLN A 332 -10.32 8.07 -11.20
C GLN A 332 -9.70 8.37 -12.57
N ILE A 333 -9.86 9.61 -13.03
CA ILE A 333 -9.33 10.10 -14.30
C ILE A 333 -8.30 11.20 -14.07
N TYR A 334 -7.38 11.36 -15.02
CA TYR A 334 -6.59 12.58 -15.13
C TYR A 334 -7.48 13.73 -15.61
N ARG A 335 -7.19 14.92 -15.10
CA ARG A 335 -7.74 16.18 -15.60
C ARG A 335 -6.53 17.01 -15.98
N TYR A 336 -6.24 17.06 -17.26
CA TYR A 336 -5.24 17.96 -17.80
C TYR A 336 -5.91 19.31 -17.93
N ASP A 337 -5.31 20.34 -17.35
CA ASP A 337 -5.77 21.70 -17.61
C ASP A 337 -5.64 21.94 -19.11
N LYS A 338 -6.72 22.43 -19.74
CA LYS A 338 -6.63 22.86 -21.13
C LYS A 338 -5.72 24.09 -21.12
N ILE A 339 -4.53 23.95 -21.71
CA ILE A 339 -3.62 25.07 -21.98
C ILE A 339 -4.35 26.09 -22.86
#